data_AF-A0A7D5C8Z4-F1
#
_entry.id   AF-A0A7D5C8Z4-F1
#
_cell.length_a   1.000
_cell.length_b   1.000
_cell.length_c   1.000
_cell.angle_alpha   90.00
_cell.angle_beta   90.00
_cell.angle_gamma   90.00
#
_symmetry.space_group_name_H-M   'P 1'
#
loop_
_entity.id
_entity.type
_entity.pdbx_description
1 polymer ?
#
loop_
_entity_poly.entity_id
_entity_poly.type
_entity_poly.pdbx_seq_one_letter_code
_entity_poly.pdbx_strand_id
1 'polypeptide(L)'
;MRNPGQYSLTDHVRERLAQAGRYVTLDGIDAAIRAGQLRWNSSDGWRFARVEEGVRLVVVVCDTETASPVVVTAWTEIDDIAAADASDRWDRTDIETIRLRSTLSERSDEHVPEHIRPRDVPRPFHVRGHELVTDPGDGHVRCVDCHGRFRSKGELDRATCSR
;
A
#
# COMPACT_ATOMS: atom_id res chain seq x y z
N MET A 1 -24.83 -5.37 12.81
CA MET A 1 -24.11 -5.32 11.51
C MET A 1 -23.40 -3.98 11.44
N ARG A 2 -22.13 -3.93 11.04
CA ARG A 2 -21.35 -2.67 10.98
C ARG A 2 -21.74 -1.85 9.74
N ASN A 3 -21.73 -0.52 9.85
CA ASN A 3 -22.12 0.39 8.76
C ASN A 3 -20.88 1.05 8.12
N PRO A 4 -20.51 0.70 6.88
CA PRO A 4 -19.37 1.33 6.19
C PRO A 4 -19.49 2.83 6.00
N GLY A 5 -20.72 3.37 5.92
CA GLY A 5 -20.93 4.82 5.75
C GLY A 5 -20.46 5.66 6.94
N GLN A 6 -20.09 5.05 8.07
CA GLN A 6 -19.49 5.73 9.22
C GLN A 6 -17.96 5.85 9.10
N TYR A 7 -17.34 5.10 8.17
CA TYR A 7 -15.90 5.05 8.03
C TYR A 7 -15.44 6.07 7.00
N SER A 8 -14.61 7.02 7.44
CA SER A 8 -13.99 7.97 6.52
C SER A 8 -12.78 7.33 5.84
N LEU A 9 -12.56 7.64 4.57
CA LEU A 9 -11.32 7.26 3.87
C LEU A 9 -10.28 8.36 4.06
N THR A 10 -9.02 7.97 4.29
CA THR A 10 -7.89 8.90 4.14
C THR A 10 -7.68 9.26 2.66
N ASP A 11 -7.04 10.39 2.40
CA ASP A 11 -6.63 10.76 1.03
C ASP A 11 -5.71 9.70 0.42
N HIS A 12 -4.84 9.10 1.25
CA HIS A 12 -4.03 7.96 0.84
C HIS A 12 -4.88 6.84 0.27
N VAL A 13 -5.95 6.42 0.95
CA VAL A 13 -6.83 5.36 0.45
C VAL A 13 -7.54 5.78 -0.83
N ARG A 14 -8.05 7.02 -0.91
CA ARG A 14 -8.73 7.54 -2.11
C ARG A 14 -7.81 7.53 -3.33
N GLU A 15 -6.58 8.03 -3.18
CA GLU A 15 -5.58 8.01 -4.25
C GLU A 15 -5.27 6.58 -4.71
N ARG A 16 -5.23 5.63 -3.77
CA ARG A 16 -4.91 4.23 -4.07
C ARG A 16 -6.03 3.51 -4.80
N LEU A 17 -7.28 3.80 -4.49
CA LEU A 17 -8.44 3.25 -5.20
C LEU A 17 -8.48 3.71 -6.67
N ALA A 18 -7.89 4.86 -7.00
CA ALA A 18 -7.81 5.37 -8.37
C ALA A 18 -6.66 4.77 -9.21
N GLN A 19 -5.72 4.03 -8.59
CA GLN A 19 -4.58 3.46 -9.29
C GLN A 19 -4.95 2.17 -10.03
N ALA A 20 -4.62 2.10 -11.32
CA ALA A 20 -4.72 0.86 -12.09
C ALA A 20 -3.84 -0.26 -11.50
N GLY A 21 -4.27 -1.52 -11.65
CA GLY A 21 -3.56 -2.69 -11.10
C GLY A 21 -3.73 -2.87 -9.58
N ARG A 22 -4.85 -2.37 -9.03
CA ARG A 22 -5.26 -2.57 -7.64
C ARG A 22 -6.48 -3.49 -7.59
N TYR A 23 -6.41 -4.47 -6.71
CA TYR A 23 -7.51 -5.41 -6.46
C TYR A 23 -8.39 -5.01 -5.27
N VAL A 24 -8.05 -3.89 -4.62
CA VAL A 24 -8.88 -3.27 -3.59
C VAL A 24 -9.86 -2.32 -4.25
N THR A 25 -11.14 -2.50 -3.98
CA THR A 25 -12.22 -1.62 -4.44
C THR A 25 -12.96 -1.02 -3.24
N LEU A 26 -13.73 0.04 -3.47
CA LEU A 26 -14.60 0.62 -2.44
C LEU A 26 -15.63 -0.41 -1.96
N ASP A 27 -16.26 -1.14 -2.88
CA ASP A 27 -17.20 -2.21 -2.54
C ASP A 27 -16.55 -3.32 -1.72
N GLY A 28 -15.29 -3.65 -2.01
CA GLY A 28 -14.50 -4.59 -1.22
C GLY A 28 -14.31 -4.10 0.21
N ILE A 29 -13.92 -2.82 0.38
CA ILE A 29 -13.75 -2.20 1.70
C ILE A 29 -15.07 -2.25 2.49
N ASP A 30 -16.18 -1.86 1.85
CA ASP A 30 -17.51 -1.90 2.44
C ASP A 30 -17.89 -3.31 2.89
N ALA A 31 -17.64 -4.30 2.05
CA ALA A 31 -17.96 -5.68 2.35
C ALA A 31 -17.08 -6.25 3.48
N ALA A 32 -15.80 -5.87 3.53
CA ALA A 32 -14.91 -6.22 4.64
C ALA A 32 -15.36 -5.58 5.96
N ILE A 33 -15.79 -4.32 5.97
CA ILE A 33 -16.34 -3.68 7.18
C ILE A 33 -17.63 -4.39 7.63
N ARG A 34 -18.54 -4.68 6.69
CA ARG A 34 -19.85 -5.30 7.02
C ARG A 34 -19.69 -6.72 7.58
N ALA A 35 -18.90 -7.56 6.91
CA ALA A 35 -18.90 -9.01 7.10
C ALA A 35 -17.53 -9.61 7.44
N GLY A 36 -16.47 -8.81 7.35
CA GLY A 36 -15.12 -9.26 7.69
C GLY A 36 -14.93 -9.50 9.18
N GLN A 37 -13.99 -10.39 9.48
CA GLN A 37 -13.54 -10.63 10.84
C GLN A 37 -12.73 -9.42 11.32
N LEU A 38 -13.11 -8.87 12.48
CA LEU A 38 -12.36 -7.81 13.13
C LEU A 38 -11.22 -8.44 13.95
N ARG A 39 -9.98 -7.98 13.74
CA ARG A 39 -8.79 -8.41 14.47
C ARG A 39 -7.95 -7.20 14.88
N TRP A 40 -7.26 -7.29 16.02
CA TRP A 40 -6.25 -6.32 16.42
C TRP A 40 -4.85 -6.81 16.05
N ASN A 41 -3.99 -5.90 15.60
CA ASN A 41 -2.57 -6.11 15.39
C ASN A 41 -1.76 -4.99 16.08
N SER A 42 -0.63 -5.35 16.69
CA SER A 42 0.24 -4.43 17.43
C SER A 42 0.96 -3.39 16.57
N SER A 43 1.11 -3.62 15.26
CA SER A 43 1.88 -2.75 14.35
C SER A 43 1.05 -1.66 13.69
N ASP A 44 -0.18 -1.97 13.27
CA ASP A 44 -1.03 -1.13 12.43
C ASP A 44 -2.48 -1.08 12.89
N GLY A 45 -2.81 -1.68 14.04
CA GLY A 45 -4.07 -1.49 14.74
C GLY A 45 -5.19 -2.45 14.32
N TRP A 46 -6.42 -1.93 14.25
CA TRP A 46 -7.61 -2.74 13.97
C TRP A 46 -7.73 -3.06 12.49
N ARG A 47 -8.13 -4.29 12.18
CA ARG A 47 -8.23 -4.81 10.82
C ARG A 47 -9.56 -5.51 10.61
N PHE A 48 -10.23 -5.22 9.50
CA PHE A 48 -11.22 -6.12 8.94
C PHE A 48 -10.54 -7.02 7.92
N ALA A 49 -10.67 -8.33 8.08
CA ALA A 49 -10.19 -9.32 7.12
C ALA A 49 -11.38 -10.10 6.55
N ARG A 50 -11.46 -10.17 5.22
CA ARG A 50 -12.47 -10.95 4.52
C ARG A 50 -11.82 -11.74 3.40
N VAL A 51 -12.08 -13.04 3.36
CA VAL A 51 -11.58 -13.93 2.30
C VAL A 51 -12.69 -14.15 1.29
N GLU A 52 -12.36 -13.95 0.02
CA GLU A 52 -13.20 -14.31 -1.12
C GLU A 52 -12.33 -15.05 -2.13
N GLU A 53 -12.74 -16.26 -2.51
CA GLU A 53 -12.12 -16.99 -3.64
C GLU A 53 -10.59 -17.09 -3.49
N GLY A 54 -10.12 -17.51 -2.32
CA GLY A 54 -8.69 -17.69 -2.02
C GLY A 54 -7.89 -16.41 -1.80
N VAL A 55 -8.49 -15.22 -1.95
CA VAL A 55 -7.84 -13.93 -1.72
C VAL A 55 -8.42 -13.25 -0.49
N ARG A 56 -7.54 -12.84 0.44
CA ARG A 56 -7.90 -12.06 1.62
C ARG A 56 -7.79 -10.57 1.34
N LEU A 57 -8.88 -9.84 1.50
CA LEU A 57 -8.88 -8.39 1.62
C LEU A 57 -8.70 -7.99 3.08
N VAL A 58 -7.67 -7.19 3.35
CA VAL A 58 -7.39 -6.60 4.65
C VAL A 58 -7.64 -5.09 4.59
N VAL A 59 -8.45 -4.58 5.51
CA VAL A 59 -8.76 -3.16 5.67
C VAL A 59 -8.33 -2.71 7.06
N VAL A 60 -7.34 -1.82 7.12
CA VAL A 60 -6.86 -1.25 8.38
C VAL A 60 -7.70 -0.02 8.70
N VAL A 61 -8.23 -0.02 9.92
CA VAL A 61 -9.02 1.06 10.46
C VAL A 61 -8.36 1.57 11.74
N CYS A 62 -8.18 2.89 11.80
CA CYS A 62 -7.85 3.55 13.04
C CYS A 62 -9.11 3.92 13.78
N ASP A 63 -8.96 4.01 15.11
CA ASP A 63 -9.92 4.68 15.98
C ASP A 63 -11.32 4.06 15.96
N THR A 64 -11.40 2.75 16.15
CA THR A 64 -12.69 2.02 16.19
C THR A 64 -13.53 2.33 17.43
N GLU A 65 -12.99 3.08 18.39
CA GLU A 65 -13.65 3.42 19.65
C GLU A 65 -14.25 4.85 19.65
N THR A 66 -14.00 5.66 18.61
CA THR A 66 -14.66 6.96 18.45
C THR A 66 -15.82 6.91 17.45
N ALA A 67 -16.59 8.00 17.41
CA ALA A 67 -17.71 8.16 16.50
C ALA A 67 -17.33 8.29 15.02
N SER A 68 -16.03 8.31 14.67
CA SER A 68 -15.56 8.50 13.30
C SER A 68 -14.35 7.62 12.99
N PRO A 69 -14.55 6.30 12.83
CA PRO A 69 -13.46 5.41 12.44
C PRO A 69 -12.94 5.77 11.05
N VAL A 70 -11.64 5.56 10.82
CA VAL A 70 -10.97 5.98 9.59
C VAL A 70 -10.25 4.81 8.94
N VAL A 71 -10.53 4.55 7.65
CA VAL A 71 -9.76 3.61 6.82
C VAL A 71 -8.44 4.25 6.43
N VAL A 72 -7.35 3.68 6.92
CA VAL A 72 -5.99 4.20 6.72
C VAL A 72 -5.30 3.53 5.53
N THR A 73 -5.53 2.24 5.34
CA THR A 73 -4.98 1.48 4.21
C THR A 73 -5.78 0.20 3.99
N ALA A 74 -5.67 -0.38 2.80
CA ALA A 74 -6.22 -1.68 2.48
C ALA A 74 -5.37 -2.38 1.41
N TRP A 75 -5.32 -3.70 1.46
CA TRP A 75 -4.58 -4.53 0.50
C TRP A 75 -5.14 -5.94 0.41
N THR A 76 -4.70 -6.66 -0.63
CA THR A 76 -5.04 -8.07 -0.86
C THR A 76 -3.84 -8.96 -0.59
N GLU A 77 -4.09 -10.17 -0.10
CA GLU A 77 -3.11 -11.23 0.13
C GLU A 77 -3.66 -12.57 -0.37
N ILE A 78 -2.79 -13.52 -0.72
CA ILE A 78 -3.23 -14.89 -0.97
C ILE A 78 -3.52 -15.56 0.38
N ASP A 79 -4.75 -16.05 0.55
CA ASP A 79 -5.19 -16.84 1.70
C ASP A 79 -5.05 -18.34 1.42
N ASP A 80 -5.56 -18.76 0.26
CA ASP A 80 -5.55 -20.13 -0.24
C ASP A 80 -5.30 -20.08 -1.75
N ILE A 81 -4.11 -20.53 -2.16
CA ILE A 81 -3.69 -20.52 -3.55
C ILE A 81 -4.53 -21.45 -4.43
N ALA A 82 -4.96 -22.60 -3.90
CA ALA A 82 -5.75 -23.56 -4.68
C ALA A 82 -7.16 -23.01 -4.93
N ALA A 83 -7.73 -22.32 -3.94
CA ALA A 83 -9.02 -21.64 -4.11
C ALA A 83 -8.93 -20.43 -5.05
N ALA A 84 -7.81 -19.70 -5.04
CA ALA A 84 -7.58 -18.58 -5.95
C ALA A 84 -7.39 -19.04 -7.40
N ASP A 85 -6.60 -20.10 -7.63
CA ASP A 85 -6.37 -20.69 -8.96
C ASP A 85 -7.65 -21.31 -9.56
N ALA A 86 -8.59 -21.76 -8.72
CA ALA A 86 -9.86 -22.34 -9.15
C ALA A 86 -10.95 -21.29 -9.42
N SER A 87 -10.69 -20.00 -9.14
CA SER A 87 -11.67 -18.92 -9.30
C SER A 87 -11.64 -18.35 -10.72
N ASP A 88 -12.83 -18.08 -11.27
CA ASP A 88 -12.96 -17.34 -12.55
C ASP A 88 -12.71 -15.83 -12.39
N ARG A 89 -12.59 -15.34 -11.15
CA ARG A 89 -12.40 -13.92 -10.84
C ARG A 89 -10.96 -13.47 -11.04
N TRP A 90 -10.00 -14.35 -10.74
CA TRP A 90 -8.58 -14.00 -10.72
C TRP A 90 -7.88 -14.66 -11.88
N ASP A 91 -7.25 -13.85 -12.74
CA ASP A 91 -6.33 -14.41 -13.70
C ASP A 91 -4.97 -14.72 -13.04
N ARG A 92 -4.11 -15.45 -13.76
CA ARG A 92 -2.79 -15.81 -13.24
C ARG A 92 -1.92 -14.59 -12.92
N THR A 93 -2.06 -13.51 -13.70
CA THR A 93 -1.34 -12.25 -13.48
C THR A 93 -1.79 -11.59 -12.17
N ASP A 94 -3.08 -11.65 -11.87
CA ASP A 94 -3.65 -11.14 -10.63
C ASP A 94 -3.06 -11.87 -9.43
N ILE A 95 -3.09 -13.20 -9.45
CA ILE A 95 -2.59 -14.07 -8.38
C ILE A 95 -1.09 -13.82 -8.15
N GLU A 96 -0.29 -13.81 -9.23
CA GLU A 96 1.14 -13.53 -9.15
C GLU A 96 1.42 -12.12 -8.60
N THR A 97 0.65 -11.13 -9.03
CA THR A 97 0.79 -9.74 -8.56
C THR A 97 0.45 -9.62 -7.08
N ILE A 98 -0.65 -10.23 -6.62
CA ILE A 98 -1.05 -10.22 -5.21
C ILE A 98 0.05 -10.89 -4.37
N ARG A 99 0.50 -12.08 -4.79
CA ARG A 99 1.55 -12.84 -4.10
C ARG A 99 2.85 -12.06 -3.98
N LEU A 100 3.35 -11.48 -5.09
CA LEU A 100 4.59 -10.70 -5.10
C LEU A 100 4.52 -9.54 -4.11
N ARG A 101 3.39 -8.83 -4.05
CA ARG A 101 3.21 -7.69 -3.15
C ARG A 101 3.20 -8.10 -1.68
N SER A 102 2.53 -9.21 -1.34
CA SER A 102 2.57 -9.75 0.03
C SER A 102 3.98 -10.12 0.43
N THR A 103 4.71 -10.84 -0.43
CA THR A 103 6.10 -11.24 -0.16
C THR A 103 7.03 -10.02 0.02
N LEU A 104 6.91 -8.99 -0.81
CA LEU A 104 7.70 -7.76 -0.67
C LEU A 104 7.35 -6.98 0.62
N SER A 105 6.11 -7.08 1.10
CA SER A 105 5.69 -6.44 2.34
C SER A 105 6.18 -7.19 3.58
N GLU A 106 6.18 -8.52 3.56
CA GLU A 106 6.68 -9.36 4.66
C GLU A 106 8.20 -9.30 4.81
N ARG A 107 8.90 -9.10 3.69
CA ARG A 107 10.36 -9.03 3.62
C ARG A 107 10.83 -7.59 3.46
N SER A 108 10.12 -6.62 4.04
CA SER A 108 10.45 -5.19 3.91
C SER A 108 11.87 -4.85 4.36
N ASP A 109 12.40 -5.62 5.31
CA ASP A 109 13.72 -5.43 5.90
C ASP A 109 14.81 -6.27 5.19
N GLU A 110 14.41 -7.19 4.31
CA GLU A 110 15.36 -7.92 3.48
C GLU A 110 15.64 -7.12 2.22
N HIS A 111 16.93 -6.96 1.91
CA HIS A 111 17.37 -6.27 0.71
C HIS A 111 16.76 -6.95 -0.51
N VAL A 112 15.95 -6.21 -1.28
CA VAL A 112 15.44 -6.71 -2.56
C VAL A 112 16.68 -6.99 -3.44
N PRO A 113 16.86 -8.23 -3.95
CA PRO A 113 18.05 -8.57 -4.70
C PRO A 113 18.25 -7.61 -5.88
N GLU A 114 19.50 -7.45 -6.31
CA GLU A 114 20.00 -6.56 -7.38
C GLU A 114 19.31 -6.73 -8.76
N HIS A 115 18.24 -7.53 -8.83
CA HIS A 115 17.53 -7.96 -10.03
C HIS A 115 16.29 -7.13 -10.36
N ILE A 116 15.85 -6.21 -9.48
CA ILE A 116 15.04 -5.09 -9.97
C ILE A 116 16.00 -4.25 -10.83
N ARG A 117 15.92 -4.41 -12.15
CA ARG A 117 16.68 -3.56 -13.07
C ARG A 117 16.44 -2.11 -12.67
N PRO A 118 17.48 -1.36 -12.28
CA PRO A 118 17.34 0.04 -11.96
C PRO A 118 16.62 0.72 -13.11
N ARG A 119 15.44 1.28 -12.82
CA ARG A 119 14.73 2.07 -13.81
C ARG A 119 15.50 3.37 -13.92
N ASP A 120 16.01 3.65 -15.12
CA ASP A 120 16.55 4.96 -15.41
C ASP A 120 15.43 5.99 -15.22
N VAL A 121 15.68 6.97 -14.35
CA VAL A 121 14.79 8.12 -14.14
C VAL A 121 15.47 9.30 -14.81
N PRO A 122 15.33 9.45 -16.14
CA PRO A 122 16.17 10.33 -16.94
C PRO A 122 15.90 11.82 -16.73
N ARG A 123 14.93 12.17 -15.86
CA ARG A 123 14.52 13.55 -15.60
C ARG A 123 14.35 13.77 -14.10
N PRO A 124 14.77 14.94 -13.59
CA PRO A 124 14.44 15.33 -12.23
C PRO A 124 12.93 15.29 -11.99
N PHE A 125 12.52 14.91 -10.78
CA PHE A 125 11.11 14.83 -10.38
C PHE A 125 10.89 15.57 -9.05
N HIS A 126 9.70 16.16 -8.88
CA HIS A 126 9.41 17.02 -7.73
C HIS A 126 8.73 16.25 -6.60
N VAL A 127 9.29 16.32 -5.39
CA VAL A 127 8.69 15.76 -4.16
C VAL A 127 8.90 16.73 -3.01
N ARG A 128 7.81 17.13 -2.34
CA ARG A 128 7.85 17.97 -1.11
C ARG A 128 8.71 19.24 -1.23
N GLY A 129 8.66 19.90 -2.39
CA GLY A 129 9.43 21.13 -2.64
C GLY A 129 10.89 20.91 -3.05
N HIS A 130 11.34 19.66 -3.15
CA HIS A 130 12.64 19.30 -3.72
C HIS A 130 12.47 18.84 -5.17
N GLU A 131 13.33 19.32 -6.06
CA GLU A 131 13.55 18.73 -7.38
C GLU A 131 14.67 17.68 -7.26
N LEU A 132 14.35 16.41 -7.52
CA LEU A 132 15.17 15.26 -7.14
C LEU A 132 15.69 14.51 -8.36
N VAL A 133 16.95 14.06 -8.27
CA VAL A 133 17.61 13.14 -9.22
C VAL A 133 18.16 11.93 -8.48
N THR A 134 18.38 10.82 -9.20
CA THR A 134 19.01 9.60 -8.68
C THR A 134 19.67 8.87 -9.83
N ASP A 135 20.87 8.34 -9.59
CA ASP A 135 21.54 7.50 -10.59
C ASP A 135 21.00 6.06 -10.49
N PRO A 136 20.93 5.31 -11.61
CA PRO A 136 20.50 3.92 -11.58
C PRO A 136 21.30 3.09 -10.55
N GLY A 137 20.62 2.56 -9.54
CA GLY A 137 21.21 1.74 -8.48
C GLY A 137 21.54 2.50 -7.19
N ASP A 138 21.36 3.82 -7.15
CA ASP A 138 21.55 4.59 -5.93
C ASP A 138 20.47 4.29 -4.89
N GLY A 139 20.91 3.99 -3.67
CA GLY A 139 20.02 3.83 -2.50
C GLY A 139 19.50 5.15 -1.91
N HIS A 140 19.59 6.26 -2.67
CA HIS A 140 19.19 7.59 -2.23
C HIS A 140 18.82 8.49 -3.42
N VAL A 141 18.06 9.54 -3.14
CA VAL A 141 17.75 10.62 -4.08
C VAL A 141 18.47 11.89 -3.64
N ARG A 142 18.91 12.70 -4.60
CA ARG A 142 19.61 13.97 -4.37
C ARG A 142 18.78 15.14 -4.90
N CYS A 143 18.63 16.19 -4.11
CA CYS A 143 18.01 17.42 -4.59
C CYS A 143 18.98 18.22 -5.48
N VAL A 144 18.51 18.71 -6.63
CA VAL A 144 19.31 19.57 -7.51
C VAL A 144 19.49 20.97 -6.92
N ASP A 145 18.51 21.45 -6.15
CA ASP A 145 18.52 22.78 -5.53
C ASP A 145 19.37 22.78 -4.25
N CYS A 146 18.94 22.10 -3.18
CA CYS A 146 19.62 22.16 -1.88
C CYS A 146 20.74 21.13 -1.70
N HIS A 147 20.99 20.26 -2.69
CA HIS A 147 21.98 19.18 -2.66
C HIS A 147 21.80 18.13 -1.53
N GLY A 148 20.68 18.18 -0.79
CA GLY A 148 20.32 17.20 0.22
C GLY A 148 20.20 15.79 -0.36
N ARG A 149 20.62 14.80 0.42
CA ARG A 149 20.53 13.37 0.08
C ARG A 149 19.52 12.71 1.01
N PHE A 150 18.57 11.98 0.43
CA PHE A 150 17.46 11.40 1.16
C PHE A 150 17.28 9.92 0.78
N ARG A 151 17.15 9.06 1.78
CA ARG A 151 16.93 7.61 1.62
C ARG A 151 15.48 7.21 1.85
N SER A 152 14.67 8.10 2.41
CA SER A 152 13.26 7.82 2.68
C SER A 152 12.39 9.05 2.49
N LYS A 153 11.09 8.81 2.29
CA LYS A 153 10.08 9.86 2.26
C LYS A 153 9.98 10.61 3.59
N GLY A 154 10.19 9.93 4.71
CA GLY A 154 10.18 10.55 6.04
C GLY A 154 11.33 11.55 6.24
N GLU A 155 12.48 11.35 5.60
CA GLU A 155 13.56 12.34 5.59
C GLU A 155 13.21 13.56 4.75
N LEU A 156 12.60 13.35 3.57
CA LEU A 156 12.08 14.43 2.73
C LEU A 156 10.99 15.24 3.42
N ASP A 157 10.09 14.61 4.17
CA ASP A 157 9.00 15.30 4.87
C ASP A 157 9.51 16.20 6.03
N ARG A 158 10.68 15.89 6.61
CA ARG A 158 11.28 16.68 7.70
C ARG A 158 12.24 17.76 7.20
N ALA A 159 12.74 17.63 5.97
CA ALA A 159 13.65 18.59 5.38
C ALA A 159 12.87 19.72 4.69
N THR A 160 13.34 20.96 4.86
CA THR A 160 12.87 22.09 4.05
C THR A 160 13.93 22.39 3.00
N CYS A 161 13.52 22.49 1.73
CA CYS A 161 14.44 22.88 0.68
C CYS A 161 14.86 24.35 0.86
N SER A 162 16.12 24.58 1.19
CA SER A 162 16.75 25.89 1.07
C SER A 162 17.22 26.05 -0.38
N ARG A 163 16.36 26.65 -1.21
CA ARG A 163 16.77 27.12 -2.54
C ARG A 163 17.78 28.25 -2.42
#